data_AF-A0A8J2JYU1-F1
#
_entry.id   AF-A0A8J2JYU1-F1
#
_cell.length_a   1.000
_cell.length_b   1.000
_cell.length_c   1.000
_cell.angle_alpha   90.00
_cell.angle_beta   90.00
_cell.angle_gamma   90.00
#
_symmetry.space_group_name_H-M   'P 1'
#
loop_
_entity.id
_entity.type
_entity.pdbx_description
1 polymer ?
#
loop_
_entity_poly.entity_id
_entity_poly.type
_entity_poly.pdbx_seq_one_letter_code
_entity_poly.pdbx_strand_id
1 'polypeptide(L)' 'TDNHFERTIELAFALGGDTDTVGAMAGSICGAYVGYEEINVNFATNCEDFEGILGLAVELHKMVLQKS' A
#
# COMPACT_ATOMS: atom_id res chain seq x y z
N THR A 1 0.63 -1.03 17.09
CA THR A 1 1.53 -0.04 16.45
C THR A 1 0.82 1.30 16.35
N ASP A 2 1.53 2.42 16.44
CA ASP A 2 0.97 3.77 16.21
C ASP A 2 0.94 4.15 14.72
N ASN A 3 1.50 3.29 13.86
CA ASN A 3 1.49 3.45 12.41
C ASN A 3 0.12 3.07 11.83
N HIS A 4 -0.52 3.98 11.11
CA HIS A 4 -1.87 3.77 10.59
C HIS A 4 -1.92 2.68 9.51
N PHE A 5 -0.86 2.58 8.70
CA PHE A 5 -0.77 1.59 7.63
C PHE A 5 -0.66 0.18 8.21
N GLU A 6 0.27 -0.04 9.14
CA GLU A 6 0.45 -1.33 9.81
C GLU A 6 -0.83 -1.78 10.52
N ARG A 7 -1.50 -0.88 11.27
CA ARG A 7 -2.79 -1.18 11.90
C ARG A 7 -3.86 -1.61 10.90
N THR A 8 -3.88 -0.98 9.72
CA THR A 8 -4.84 -1.29 8.67
C THR A 8 -4.62 -2.69 8.11
N ILE A 9 -3.36 -3.06 7.83
CA ILE A 9 -3.00 -4.39 7.34
C ILE A 9 -3.24 -5.46 8.41
N GLU A 10 -2.83 -5.22 9.66
CA GLU A 10 -3.07 -6.13 10.79
C GLU A 10 -4.56 -6.40 11.00
N LEU A 11 -5.40 -5.36 10.91
CA LEU A 11 -6.85 -5.51 11.02
C LEU A 11 -7.42 -6.31 9.85
N ALA A 12 -6.99 -6.04 8.62
CA ALA A 12 -7.43 -6.79 7.43
C ALA A 12 -7.16 -8.30 7.58
N PHE A 13 -5.99 -8.67 8.11
CA PHE A 13 -5.65 -10.07 8.39
C PHE A 13 -6.46 -10.65 9.57
N ALA A 14 -6.70 -9.87 10.61
CA ALA A 14 -7.45 -10.32 11.79
C ALA A 14 -8.95 -10.57 11.51
N LEU A 15 -9.53 -9.91 10.49
CA LEU A 15 -10.94 -10.07 10.13
C LEU A 15 -11.26 -11.46 9.54
N GLY A 16 -10.25 -12.19 9.04
CA GLY A 16 -10.43 -13.49 8.41
C GLY A 16 -11.22 -13.44 7.09
N GLY A 17 -11.59 -14.62 6.57
CA GLY A 17 -12.26 -14.73 5.28
C GLY A 17 -11.30 -14.49 4.11
N ASP A 18 -11.65 -13.56 3.21
CA ASP A 18 -10.83 -13.18 2.07
C ASP A 18 -9.90 -12.01 2.45
N THR A 19 -8.89 -12.33 3.26
CA THR A 19 -7.96 -11.36 3.83
C THR A 19 -7.06 -10.70 2.80
N ASP A 20 -6.72 -11.42 1.72
CA ASP A 20 -5.80 -10.93 0.70
C ASP A 20 -6.47 -9.83 -0.13
N THR A 21 -7.72 -10.06 -0.58
CA THR A 21 -8.50 -9.05 -1.30
C THR A 21 -8.80 -7.83 -0.43
N VAL A 22 -9.22 -8.05 0.83
CA VAL A 22 -9.50 -6.95 1.76
C VAL A 22 -8.23 -6.17 2.09
N GLY A 23 -7.11 -6.85 2.34
CA GLY A 23 -5.81 -6.25 2.61
C GLY A 23 -5.31 -5.40 1.45
N ALA A 24 -5.45 -5.90 0.21
CA ALA A 24 -5.08 -5.14 -0.98
C ALA A 24 -5.91 -3.85 -1.13
N MET A 25 -7.22 -3.92 -0.94
CA MET A 25 -8.10 -2.74 -1.03
C MET A 25 -7.82 -1.74 0.11
N ALA A 26 -7.79 -2.21 1.35
CA ALA A 26 -7.60 -1.36 2.53
C ALA A 26 -6.21 -0.73 2.55
N GLY A 27 -5.17 -1.50 2.21
CA GLY A 27 -3.79 -1.02 2.07
C GLY A 27 -3.66 0.03 0.97
N SER A 28 -4.29 -0.16 -0.19
CA SER A 28 -4.28 0.82 -1.28
C SER A 28 -4.90 2.16 -0.86
N ILE A 29 -6.05 2.12 -0.17
CA ILE A 29 -6.75 3.33 0.31
C ILE A 29 -5.93 4.02 1.40
N CYS A 30 -5.47 3.26 2.41
CA CYS A 30 -4.70 3.81 3.52
C CYS A 30 -3.38 4.40 3.02
N GLY A 31 -2.62 3.67 2.20
CA GLY A 31 -1.35 4.13 1.65
C GLY A 31 -1.47 5.40 0.81
N ALA A 32 -2.56 5.56 0.04
CA ALA A 32 -2.84 6.79 -0.67
C ALA A 32 -3.14 7.99 0.27
N TYR A 33 -3.70 7.72 1.45
CA TYR A 33 -4.05 8.74 2.44
C TYR A 33 -2.87 9.16 3.32
N VAL A 34 -2.08 8.21 3.84
CA VAL A 34 -0.96 8.49 4.75
C VAL A 34 0.36 8.74 4.03
N GLY A 35 0.46 8.31 2.76
CA GLY A 35 1.67 8.44 1.95
C GLY A 35 2.66 7.29 2.14
N TYR A 36 3.65 7.24 1.24
CA TYR A 36 4.62 6.15 1.16
C TYR A 36 5.52 6.05 2.40
N GLU A 37 5.85 7.18 3.04
CA GLU A 37 6.73 7.23 4.22
C GLU A 37 6.16 6.47 5.44
N GLU A 38 4.85 6.26 5.49
CA GLU A 38 4.20 5.52 6.57
C GLU A 38 4.05 4.01 6.24
N ILE A 39 4.41 3.58 5.03
CA ILE A 39 4.46 2.16 4.67
C ILE A 39 5.76 1.58 5.24
N ASN A 40 5.64 0.54 6.08
CA ASN A 40 6.81 -0.15 6.61
C ASN A 40 7.65 -0.73 5.46
N VAL A 41 8.90 -0.30 5.36
CA VAL A 41 9.81 -0.73 4.28
C VAL A 41 9.95 -2.25 4.22
N ASN A 42 9.95 -2.94 5.36
CA ASN A 42 10.05 -4.40 5.40
C ASN A 42 8.78 -5.08 4.88
N PHE A 43 7.61 -4.44 4.99
CA PHE A 43 6.40 -4.99 4.38
C PHE A 43 6.50 -4.86 2.86
N ALA A 44 6.89 -3.68 2.37
CA ALA A 44 6.96 -3.41 0.96
C ALA A 44 8.05 -4.23 0.24
N THR A 45 9.28 -4.29 0.78
CA THR A 45 10.41 -4.97 0.12
C THR A 45 10.33 -6.49 0.16
N ASN A 46 9.50 -7.07 1.02
CA ASN A 46 9.26 -8.51 1.07
C ASN A 46 8.15 -8.97 0.12
N CYS A 47 7.40 -8.03 -0.49
CA CYS A 47 6.42 -8.34 -1.52
C CYS A 47 7.10 -8.69 -2.85
N GLU A 48 6.50 -9.63 -3.59
CA GLU A 48 6.92 -9.94 -4.96
C GLU A 48 6.86 -8.67 -5.84
N ASP A 49 7.89 -8.49 -6.66
CA ASP A 49 8.00 -7.40 -7.64
C ASP A 49 7.86 -5.98 -7.05
N PHE A 50 8.37 -5.76 -5.83
CA PHE A 50 8.37 -4.45 -5.18
C PHE A 50 8.92 -3.32 -6.06
N GLU A 51 10.05 -3.54 -6.74
CA GLU A 51 10.67 -2.54 -7.62
C GLU A 51 9.78 -2.21 -8.83
N GLY A 52 9.14 -3.22 -9.43
CA GLY A 52 8.20 -3.03 -10.54
C GLY A 52 6.98 -2.23 -10.12
N ILE A 53 6.39 -2.56 -8.96
CA ILE A 53 5.23 -1.84 -8.40
C ILE A 53 5.60 -0.38 -8.09
N LEU A 54 6.77 -0.13 -7.51
CA LEU A 54 7.23 1.24 -7.22
C LEU A 54 7.47 2.04 -8.51
N GLY A 55 8.04 1.41 -9.54
CA GLY A 55 8.20 2.01 -10.86
C GLY A 55 6.86 2.41 -11.48
N LEU A 56 5.88 1.50 -11.44
CA LEU A 56 4.51 1.77 -11.90
C LEU A 56 3.86 2.93 -11.14
N ALA A 57 4.03 3.01 -9.82
CA ALA A 57 3.49 4.11 -9.02
C ALA A 57 4.05 5.48 -9.47
N VAL A 58 5.36 5.54 -9.75
CA VAL A 58 6.01 6.76 -10.28
C VAL A 58 5.50 7.11 -11.68
N GLU A 59 5.31 6.13 -12.57
CA GLU A 59 4.75 6.35 -13.90
C GLU A 59 3.31 6.87 -13.85
N LEU A 60 2.46 6.25 -13.04
CA LEU A 60 1.08 6.70 -12.83
C LEU A 60 1.03 8.13 -12.29
N HIS A 61 1.89 8.47 -11.33
CA HIS A 61 1.99 9.83 -10.81
C HIS A 61 2.36 10.84 -11.90
N LYS A 62 3.35 10.52 -12.75
CA LYS A 62 3.72 11.37 -13.91
C LYS A 62 2.54 11.60 -14.86
N MET A 63 1.74 10.57 -15.15
CA MET A 63 0.58 10.70 -16.03
C MET A 63 -0.50 11.62 -15.44
N VAL A 64 -0.69 11.62 -14.12
CA VAL A 64 -1.62 12.53 -13.43
C VAL A 64 -1.11 13.98 -13.52
N LEU A 65 0.18 14.20 -13.31
CA LEU A 65 0.79 15.53 -13.39
C LEU A 65 0.77 16.10 -14.82
N GLN A 66 0.91 15.28 -15.85
CA GLN A 66 0.82 15.72 -17.25
C GLN A 66 -0.59 16.16 -17.68
N LYS A 67 -1.62 15.75 -16.93
CA LYS A 67 -3.01 16.12 -17.19
C LYS A 67 -3.48 17.36 -16.43
N SER A 68 -2.64 17.90 -15.54
CA SER A 68 -2.91 19.12 -14.75
C SER A 68 -2.20 20.32 -15.34
#